data_AF-A0A6A7L2S2-F1
#
_entry.id   AF-A0A6A7L2S2-F1
#
_cell.length_a   1.000
_cell.length_b   1.000
_cell.length_c   1.000
_cell.angle_alpha   90.00
_cell.angle_beta   90.00
_cell.angle_gamma   90.00
#
_symmetry.space_group_name_H-M   'P 1'
#
loop_
_entity.id
_entity.type
_entity.pdbx_description
1 polymer ?
#
loop_
_entity_poly.entity_id
_entity_poly.type
_entity_poly.pdbx_seq_one_letter_code
_entity_poly.pdbx_strand_id
1 'polypeptide(L)'
;MTLTTTTPVSATPRSLSLFEFEDLEALPCGCVSASYRARPWDITLVSLEAKGEHCLLPGHAIGTVLQLGEPVDEETQQEDEE
;
A
#
# COMPACT_ATOMS: atom_id res chain seq x y z
N MET A 1 37.03 -2.89 -40.00
CA MET A 1 36.97 -3.57 -38.69
C MET A 1 36.62 -2.51 -37.65
N THR A 2 35.36 -2.41 -37.24
CA THR A 2 34.90 -1.40 -36.26
C THR A 2 34.61 -2.09 -34.93
N LEU A 3 35.32 -1.65 -33.89
CA LEU A 3 35.21 -2.18 -32.52
C LEU A 3 34.03 -1.50 -31.82
N THR A 4 33.02 -2.27 -31.42
CA THR A 4 31.86 -1.77 -30.67
C THR A 4 32.15 -1.88 -29.18
N THR A 5 32.52 -0.77 -28.55
CA THR A 5 32.68 -0.70 -27.09
C THR A 5 31.30 -0.62 -26.44
N THR A 6 30.93 -1.65 -25.69
CA THR A 6 29.68 -1.69 -24.91
C THR A 6 29.96 -1.09 -23.53
N THR A 7 29.33 0.04 -23.24
CA THR A 7 29.39 0.72 -21.94
C THR A 7 28.59 -0.07 -20.91
N PRO A 8 29.14 -0.39 -19.73
CA PRO A 8 28.36 -1.00 -18.66
C PRO A 8 27.39 0.03 -18.06
N VAL A 9 26.10 -0.29 -18.06
CA VAL A 9 25.08 0.47 -17.35
C VAL A 9 25.25 0.22 -15.86
N SER A 10 25.59 1.27 -15.12
CA SER A 10 25.64 1.24 -13.66
C SER A 10 24.21 1.21 -13.12
N ALA A 11 23.82 0.11 -12.46
CA ALA A 11 22.51 -0.01 -11.83
C ALA A 11 22.53 0.76 -10.49
N THR A 12 21.82 1.89 -10.43
CA THR A 12 21.57 2.59 -9.17
C THR A 12 20.81 1.64 -8.23
N PRO A 13 21.21 1.50 -6.95
CA PRO A 13 20.44 0.72 -5.99
C PRO A 13 19.03 1.30 -5.93
N ARG A 14 18.03 0.45 -6.21
CA ARG A 14 16.62 0.82 -6.06
C ARG A 14 16.42 1.19 -4.60
N SER A 15 16.03 2.43 -4.33
CA SER A 15 15.52 2.82 -3.02
C SER A 15 14.45 1.81 -2.64
N LEU A 16 14.62 1.10 -1.52
CA LEU A 16 13.60 0.20 -1.02
C LEU A 16 12.37 1.06 -0.71
N SER A 17 11.30 0.91 -1.49
CA SER A 17 10.04 1.61 -1.25
C SER A 17 9.48 1.12 0.08
N LEU A 18 9.33 2.02 1.06
CA LEU A 18 8.82 1.67 2.38
C LEU A 18 7.37 1.16 2.33
N PHE A 19 6.61 1.65 1.35
CA PHE A 19 5.23 1.30 1.11
C PHE A 19 5.08 0.73 -0.30
N GLU A 20 4.39 -0.40 -0.40
CA GLU A 20 3.96 -1.02 -1.64
C GLU A 20 2.44 -0.82 -1.76
N PHE A 21 1.98 -0.31 -2.89
CA PHE A 21 0.54 -0.14 -3.15
C PHE A 21 -0.12 -1.52 -3.31
N GLU A 22 -1.26 -1.73 -2.65
CA GLU A 22 -2.01 -2.98 -2.70
C GLU A 22 -3.30 -2.85 -3.51
N ASP A 23 -4.20 -1.95 -3.11
CA ASP A 23 -5.52 -1.81 -3.76
C ASP A 23 -6.14 -0.40 -3.58
N LEU A 24 -7.15 -0.10 -4.40
CA LEU A 24 -8.04 1.06 -4.25
C LEU A 24 -9.45 0.62 -3.93
N GLU A 25 -10.03 1.17 -2.87
CA GLU A 25 -11.40 0.89 -2.45
C GLU A 25 -12.28 2.14 -2.54
N ALA A 26 -13.47 1.98 -3.10
CA ALA A 26 -14.50 3.01 -3.09
C ALA A 26 -15.33 2.90 -1.80
N LEU A 27 -15.27 3.93 -0.97
CA LEU A 27 -16.03 4.01 0.27
C LEU A 27 -17.51 4.35 0.00
N PRO A 28 -18.45 3.95 0.87
CA PRO A 28 -19.88 4.20 0.68
C PRO A 28 -20.27 5.68 0.66
N CYS A 29 -19.39 6.57 1.14
CA CYS A 29 -19.57 8.02 1.07
C CYS A 29 -19.07 8.65 -0.25
N GLY A 30 -18.56 7.86 -1.20
CA GLY A 30 -18.00 8.30 -2.47
C GLY A 30 -16.53 8.74 -2.42
N CYS A 31 -15.85 8.59 -1.27
CA CYS A 31 -14.39 8.75 -1.20
C CYS A 31 -13.68 7.52 -1.79
N VAL A 32 -12.42 7.69 -2.14
CA VAL A 32 -11.53 6.59 -2.55
C VAL A 32 -10.39 6.49 -1.54
N SER A 33 -10.14 5.29 -1.04
CA SER A 33 -8.97 4.97 -0.22
C SER A 33 -8.01 4.05 -0.97
N ALA A 34 -6.73 4.15 -0.64
CA ALA A 34 -5.70 3.21 -1.07
C ALA A 34 -5.17 2.43 0.14
N SER A 35 -4.98 1.13 -0.04
CA SER A 35 -4.22 0.28 0.87
C SER A 35 -2.77 0.21 0.42
N TYR A 36 -1.86 0.29 1.39
CA TYR A 36 -0.43 0.16 1.20
C TYR A 36 0.15 -0.81 2.23
N ARG A 37 1.00 -1.73 1.78
CA ARG A 37 1.79 -2.59 2.65
C ARG A 37 3.10 -1.94 3.00
N ALA A 38 3.32 -1.70 4.29
CA ALA A 38 4.60 -1.23 4.80
C ALA A 38 5.55 -2.41 5.04
N ARG A 39 6.30 -2.79 4.02
CA ARG A 39 7.14 -4.02 4.00
C ARG A 39 8.07 -4.21 5.21
N PRO A 40 8.69 -3.16 5.80
CA PRO A 40 9.60 -3.37 6.94
C PRO A 40 8.91 -3.74 8.26
N TRP A 41 7.60 -3.48 8.37
CA TRP A 41 6.82 -3.70 9.60
C TRP A 41 5.66 -4.67 9.42
N ASP A 42 5.41 -5.05 8.18
CA ASP A 42 4.27 -5.88 7.77
C ASP A 42 2.91 -5.36 8.27
N ILE A 43 2.68 -4.06 8.09
CA ILE A 43 1.42 -3.41 8.46
C ILE A 43 0.74 -2.86 7.21
N THR A 44 -0.59 -2.88 7.23
CA THR A 44 -1.39 -2.19 6.21
C THR A 44 -1.69 -0.77 6.67
N LEU A 45 -1.43 0.18 5.77
CA LEU A 45 -1.83 1.57 5.87
C LEU A 45 -2.97 1.78 4.88
N VAL A 46 -4.12 2.25 5.36
CA VAL A 46 -5.21 2.72 4.51
C VAL A 46 -5.25 4.23 4.57
N SER A 47 -5.01 4.90 3.45
CA SER A 47 -5.13 6.35 3.33
C SER A 47 -6.23 6.74 2.35
N LEU A 48 -6.82 7.92 2.58
CA LEU A 48 -7.83 8.47 1.70
C LEU A 48 -7.15 9.26 0.58
N GLU A 49 -7.27 8.78 -0.66
CA GLU A 49 -6.62 9.38 -1.83
C GLU A 49 -7.52 10.40 -2.53
N ALA A 50 -8.84 10.24 -2.43
CA ALA A 50 -9.80 11.18 -3.01
C ALA A 50 -11.03 11.38 -2.12
N LYS A 51 -11.44 12.63 -1.93
CA LYS A 51 -12.69 12.99 -1.24
C LYS A 51 -13.84 13.00 -2.23
N GLY A 52 -14.91 12.25 -1.94
CA GLY A 52 -16.14 12.29 -2.71
C GLY A 52 -16.81 13.66 -2.64
N GLU A 53 -17.43 14.08 -3.75
CA GLU A 53 -18.09 15.40 -3.88
C GLU A 53 -19.18 15.65 -2.83
N HIS A 54 -19.81 14.58 -2.35
CA HIS A 54 -20.90 14.62 -1.36
C HIS A 54 -20.47 14.12 0.03
N CYS A 55 -19.19 13.83 0.24
CA CYS A 55 -18.70 13.33 1.52
C CYS A 55 -18.61 14.46 2.54
N LEU A 56 -19.50 14.43 3.54
CA LEU A 56 -19.55 15.43 4.62
C LEU A 56 -18.76 15.04 5.87
N LEU A 57 -18.10 13.87 5.89
CA LEU A 57 -17.28 13.47 7.04
C LEU A 57 -16.07 14.41 7.17
N PRO A 58 -15.91 15.12 8.30
CA PRO A 58 -14.84 16.11 8.47
C PRO A 58 -13.46 15.46 8.56
N GLY A 59 -13.38 14.19 8.97
CA GLY A 59 -12.13 13.41 8.99
C GLY A 59 -11.73 12.84 7.63
N HIS A 60 -12.56 12.96 6.60
CA HIS A 60 -12.22 12.47 5.26
C HIS A 60 -11.60 13.59 4.44
N ALA A 61 -10.28 13.76 4.57
CA ALA A 61 -9.48 14.64 3.74
C ALA A 61 -8.41 13.82 3.00
N ILE A 62 -8.02 14.28 1.81
CA ILE A 62 -6.98 13.62 1.01
C ILE A 62 -5.69 13.52 1.84
N GLY A 63 -5.06 12.35 1.83
CA GLY A 63 -3.87 12.01 2.61
C GLY A 63 -4.15 11.63 4.07
N THR A 64 -5.42 11.60 4.51
CA THR A 64 -5.74 11.15 5.87
C THR A 64 -5.58 9.64 5.97
N VAL A 65 -4.88 9.18 7.01
CA VAL A 65 -4.78 7.76 7.35
C VAL A 65 -6.07 7.34 8.05
N LEU A 66 -6.83 6.46 7.41
CA LEU A 66 -8.07 5.90 7.94
C LEU A 66 -7.78 4.71 8.86
N GLN A 67 -6.75 3.94 8.55
CA GLN A 67 -6.33 2.77 9.32
C GLN A 67 -4.81 2.59 9.24
N LEU A 68 -4.23 2.18 10.36
CA LEU A 68 -2.82 1.78 10.47
C LEU A 68 -2.76 0.56 11.40
N GLY A 69 -2.32 -0.58 10.89
CA GLY A 69 -2.23 -1.81 11.70
C GLY A 69 -2.43 -3.08 10.87
N GLU A 70 -2.47 -4.22 11.55
CA GLU A 70 -2.42 -5.55 10.92
C GLU A 70 -3.64 -5.83 10.03
N PRO A 71 -3.47 -6.40 8.82
CA PRO A 71 -4.31 -7.51 8.46
C PRO A 71 -3.91 -8.68 9.37
N VAL A 72 -4.83 -9.18 10.19
CA VAL A 72 -4.63 -10.48 10.86
C VAL A 72 -4.47 -11.53 9.77
N ASP A 73 -3.26 -12.04 9.63
CA ASP A 73 -2.92 -13.07 8.67
C ASP A 73 -3.43 -14.45 9.10
N GLU A 74 -3.97 -15.17 8.10
CA GLU A 74 -3.76 -16.61 7.88
C GLU A 74 -4.50 -17.59 8.82
N GLU A 75 -5.59 -18.16 8.27
CA GLU A 75 -6.12 -19.51 8.53
C GLU A 75 -6.11 -19.99 10.00
N THR A 76 -7.30 -20.03 10.63
CA THR A 76 -7.58 -21.00 11.69
C THR A 76 -7.37 -22.43 11.18
N GLN A 77 -6.15 -22.96 11.31
CA GLN A 77 -5.76 -24.37 11.24
C GLN A 77 -4.68 -24.53 12.33
N GLN A 78 -4.75 -25.33 13.41
CA GLN A 78 -5.37 -26.63 13.67
C GLN A 78 -5.48 -26.85 15.20
N GLU A 79 -6.49 -27.65 15.57
CA GLU A 79 -6.47 -28.76 16.55
C GLU A 79 -5.91 -28.56 17.96
N ASP A 80 -6.80 -28.63 18.96
CA ASP A 80 -6.49 -29.30 20.22
C ASP A 80 -7.55 -30.39 20.48
N GLU A 81 -7.06 -31.60 20.62
CA GLU A 81 -7.74 -32.86 20.96
C GLU A 81 -8.25 -32.83 22.42
N GLU A 82 -9.50 -33.27 22.66
CA GLU A 82 -9.85 -34.29 23.70
C GLU A 82 -11.25 -34.87 23.46
#